data_AF-A0A7K9QQM2-F1
#
_entry.id   AF-A0A7K9QQM2-F1
#
_cell.length_a   1.000
_cell.length_b   1.000
_cell.length_c   1.000
_cell.angle_alpha   90.00
_cell.angle_beta   90.00
_cell.angle_gamma   90.00
#
_symmetry.space_group_name_H-M   'P 1'
#
loop_
_entity.id
_entity.type
_entity.pdbx_description
1 polymer ?
#
loop_
_entity_poly.entity_id
_entity_poly.type
_entity_poly.pdbx_seq_one_letter_code
_entity_poly.pdbx_strand_id
1 'polypeptide(L)'
;MTKAPFSVEWLSQSSQALKSPTEGSPHRASPSGAAQPVPEESPERPGPEEPCGRGGRRLRTAFSAEQISTLESSFQRQQYLGAAERRQLAGRMRLSEVQIKTWFQNRRMKLKRQLQELR
;
A
#
# COMPACT_ATOMS: atom_id res chain seq x y z
N MET A 1 29.67 -11.25 -6.77
CA MET A 1 28.28 -10.75 -6.83
C MET A 1 27.90 -10.18 -5.46
N THR A 2 28.15 -8.90 -5.23
CA THR A 2 27.91 -8.23 -3.94
C THR A 2 26.46 -7.74 -3.89
N LYS A 3 25.63 -8.35 -3.03
CA LYS A 3 24.29 -7.81 -2.73
C LYS A 3 24.48 -6.55 -1.88
N ALA A 4 24.16 -5.39 -2.44
CA ALA A 4 24.18 -4.14 -1.68
C ALA A 4 23.22 -4.23 -0.47
N PRO A 5 23.65 -3.86 0.76
CA PRO A 5 22.76 -3.82 1.91
C PRO A 5 21.82 -2.62 1.78
N PHE A 6 20.63 -2.73 2.39
CA PHE A 6 19.62 -1.67 2.56
C PHE A 6 20.17 -0.51 3.42
N SER A 7 21.23 0.16 2.95
CA SER A 7 21.80 1.35 3.58
C SER A 7 21.00 2.58 3.13
N VAL A 8 20.75 3.51 4.06
CA VAL A 8 20.05 4.79 3.80
C VAL A 8 20.74 5.58 2.69
N GLU A 9 22.06 5.45 2.56
CA GLU A 9 22.89 6.01 1.48
C GLU A 9 22.42 5.56 0.08
N TRP A 10 22.07 4.28 -0.11
CA TRP A 10 21.60 3.75 -1.39
C TRP A 10 20.27 4.39 -1.83
N LEU A 11 19.38 4.62 -0.86
CA LEU A 11 18.09 5.29 -1.11
C LEU A 11 18.27 6.78 -1.45
N SER A 12 19.27 7.43 -0.87
CA SER A 12 19.59 8.84 -1.13
C SER A 12 20.25 9.03 -2.50
N GLN A 13 21.14 8.13 -2.89
CA GLN A 13 21.92 8.23 -4.13
C GLN A 13 21.07 8.04 -5.40
N SER A 14 19.94 7.33 -5.31
CA SER A 14 19.01 7.14 -6.44
C SER A 14 18.05 8.32 -6.69
N SER A 15 18.08 9.39 -5.89
CA SER A 15 17.16 10.54 -6.03
C SER A 15 17.76 11.76 -6.74
N GLN A 16 18.99 11.66 -7.26
CA GLN A 16 19.67 12.78 -7.92
C GLN A 16 19.97 12.45 -9.39
N ALA A 17 18.95 12.54 -10.24
CA ALA A 17 19.14 12.76 -11.67
C ALA A 17 18.22 13.92 -12.10
N LEU A 18 18.86 15.03 -12.46
CA LEU A 18 18.29 16.36 -12.63
C LEU A 18 17.82 16.62 -14.08
N LYS A 19 16.62 17.23 -14.15
CA LYS A 19 16.00 18.17 -15.11
C LYS A 19 16.79 18.73 -16.34
N SER A 20 15.97 18.98 -17.38
CA SER A 20 16.07 19.51 -18.76
C SER A 20 16.86 20.81 -19.03
N PRO A 21 17.15 21.17 -20.31
CA PRO A 21 16.34 22.21 -21.01
C PRO A 21 16.28 22.14 -22.57
N THR A 22 15.52 23.09 -23.16
CA THR A 22 15.51 23.61 -24.56
C THR A 22 14.31 23.18 -25.44
N GLU A 23 13.27 24.01 -25.60
CA GLU A 23 13.06 25.11 -26.60
C GLU A 23 12.41 24.59 -27.90
N GLY A 24 11.24 25.14 -28.28
CA GLY A 24 10.61 24.91 -29.59
C GLY A 24 9.08 24.95 -29.60
N SER A 25 8.48 26.15 -29.49
CA SER A 25 7.20 26.46 -30.16
C SER A 25 7.48 26.59 -31.67
N PRO A 26 6.55 26.43 -32.65
CA PRO A 26 5.25 27.11 -32.63
C PRO A 26 4.06 26.42 -33.35
N HIS A 27 2.88 27.06 -33.21
CA HIS A 27 1.70 27.12 -34.09
C HIS A 27 1.00 25.86 -34.65
N ARG A 28 -0.30 25.72 -34.37
CA ARG A 28 -1.38 25.79 -35.39
C ARG A 28 -2.76 26.01 -34.73
N ALA A 29 -3.40 27.12 -35.10
CA ALA A 29 -4.82 27.41 -34.90
C ALA A 29 -5.68 26.36 -35.64
N SER A 30 -6.88 25.98 -35.21
CA SER A 30 -8.13 26.73 -35.40
C SER A 30 -9.34 25.79 -35.09
N PRO A 31 -10.58 26.31 -35.04
CA PRO A 31 -11.64 25.92 -34.10
C PRO A 31 -12.80 25.13 -34.75
N SER A 32 -13.91 24.97 -33.99
CA SER A 32 -15.28 24.53 -34.38
C SER A 32 -15.66 23.18 -33.77
N GLY A 33 -16.83 22.94 -33.18
CA GLY A 33 -18.06 23.71 -33.00
C GLY A 33 -18.83 23.07 -31.82
N ALA A 34 -19.53 23.86 -31.02
CA ALA A 34 -20.96 24.14 -31.15
C ALA A 34 -21.85 23.21 -30.28
N ALA A 35 -22.76 23.90 -29.59
CA ALA A 35 -24.05 23.45 -29.04
C ALA A 35 -24.10 22.89 -27.60
N GLN A 36 -24.89 23.64 -26.83
CA GLN A 36 -25.39 23.52 -25.45
C GLN A 36 -26.47 22.37 -25.34
N PRO A 37 -27.40 22.37 -24.36
CA PRO A 37 -27.33 22.04 -22.92
C PRO A 37 -28.36 20.94 -22.46
N VAL A 38 -28.17 20.34 -21.25
CA VAL A 38 -29.09 19.72 -20.21
C VAL A 38 -30.41 18.97 -20.59
N PRO A 39 -31.16 18.20 -19.72
CA PRO A 39 -31.01 17.76 -18.31
C PRO A 39 -31.45 16.26 -17.98
N GLU A 40 -31.31 15.87 -16.70
CA GLU A 40 -32.24 15.06 -15.84
C GLU A 40 -32.39 13.50 -15.88
N GLU A 41 -32.39 12.93 -14.65
CA GLU A 41 -32.92 11.61 -14.15
C GLU A 41 -32.32 10.27 -14.69
N SER A 42 -32.05 9.19 -13.94
CA SER A 42 -32.28 8.70 -12.57
C SER A 42 -31.38 7.42 -12.35
N PRO A 43 -31.48 6.58 -11.29
CA PRO A 43 -30.39 6.22 -10.38
C PRO A 43 -29.81 4.80 -10.57
N GLU A 44 -28.88 4.43 -9.66
CA GLU A 44 -28.32 3.10 -9.40
C GLU A 44 -27.12 2.64 -10.24
N ARG A 45 -25.94 2.72 -9.60
CA ARG A 45 -25.02 1.59 -9.37
C ARG A 45 -23.74 2.09 -8.66
N PRO A 46 -23.45 1.74 -7.40
CA PRO A 46 -22.11 1.92 -6.87
C PRO A 46 -21.21 0.85 -7.52
N GLY A 47 -20.54 1.23 -8.62
CA GLY A 47 -19.43 0.46 -9.16
C GLY A 47 -18.28 0.42 -8.15
N PRO A 48 -17.47 -0.67 -8.12
CA PRO A 48 -16.25 -0.67 -7.34
C PRO A 48 -15.30 0.32 -8.02
N GLU A 49 -15.13 1.49 -7.42
CA GLU A 49 -14.22 2.49 -7.94
C GLU A 49 -12.79 1.98 -7.74
N GLU A 50 -12.25 1.42 -8.81
CA GLU A 50 -10.83 1.16 -9.02
C GLU A 50 -10.02 2.39 -8.57
N PRO A 51 -9.05 2.26 -7.65
CA PRO A 51 -8.21 3.39 -7.29
C PRO A 51 -7.32 3.75 -8.48
N CYS A 52 -7.77 4.75 -9.24
CA CYS A 52 -7.01 5.50 -10.23
C CYS A 52 -5.66 5.95 -9.65
N GLY A 53 -4.61 5.70 -10.43
CA GLY A 53 -3.22 5.78 -10.01
C GLY A 53 -2.75 7.14 -9.52
N ARG A 54 -1.88 7.10 -8.51
CA ARG A 54 -0.65 7.88 -8.38
C ARG A 54 0.07 7.46 -7.09
N GLY A 55 1.16 6.71 -7.23
CA GLY A 55 2.30 6.60 -6.29
C GLY A 55 2.09 6.83 -4.78
N GLY A 56 0.96 6.43 -4.21
CA GLY A 56 0.60 6.71 -2.83
C GLY A 56 1.20 5.66 -1.92
N ARG A 57 2.28 6.01 -1.22
CA ARG A 57 2.76 5.24 -0.07
C ARG A 57 1.54 5.08 0.86
N ARG A 58 1.05 3.85 1.06
CA ARG A 58 -0.09 3.60 1.96
C ARG A 58 0.22 4.27 3.30
N LEU A 59 -0.68 5.14 3.76
CA LEU A 59 -0.50 5.84 5.03
C LEU A 59 -0.27 4.80 6.13
N ARG A 60 0.77 5.00 6.93
CA ARG A 60 1.16 4.04 7.95
C ARG A 60 0.13 4.09 9.08
N THR A 61 -0.69 3.06 9.17
CA THR A 61 -1.66 2.91 10.27
C THR A 61 -1.00 2.17 11.43
N ALA A 62 -1.15 2.70 12.64
CA ALA A 62 -0.81 1.98 13.88
C ALA A 62 -2.01 1.13 14.33
N PHE A 63 -1.75 -0.07 14.83
CA PHE A 63 -2.78 -0.91 15.45
C PHE A 63 -2.97 -0.50 16.92
N SER A 64 -4.18 -0.65 17.43
CA SER A 64 -4.47 -0.42 18.85
C SER A 64 -3.80 -1.49 19.74
N ALA A 65 -3.65 -1.22 21.03
CA ALA A 65 -3.08 -2.18 21.97
C ALA A 65 -3.89 -3.48 22.05
N GLU A 66 -5.22 -3.38 22.04
CA GLU A 66 -6.12 -4.54 22.01
C GLU A 66 -5.95 -5.38 20.74
N GLN A 67 -5.80 -4.71 19.59
CA GLN A 67 -5.52 -5.39 18.33
C GLN A 67 -4.16 -6.11 18.38
N ILE A 68 -3.12 -5.46 18.89
CA ILE A 68 -1.80 -6.08 19.02
C ILE A 68 -1.87 -7.32 19.94
N SER A 69 -2.54 -7.20 21.09
CA SER A 69 -2.70 -8.30 22.05
C SER A 69 -3.40 -9.52 21.41
N THR A 70 -4.50 -9.28 20.69
CA THR A 70 -5.25 -10.35 20.00
C THR A 70 -4.43 -11.01 18.88
N LEU A 71 -3.69 -10.21 18.11
CA LEU A 71 -2.78 -10.71 17.07
C LEU A 71 -1.66 -11.57 17.67
N GLU A 72 -1.07 -11.12 18.78
CA GLU A 72 0.01 -11.82 19.46
C GLU A 72 -0.46 -13.12 20.11
N SER A 73 -1.61 -13.11 20.79
CA SER A 73 -2.25 -14.32 21.32
C SER A 73 -2.51 -15.34 20.21
N SER A 74 -3.00 -14.89 19.05
CA SER A 74 -3.23 -15.77 17.90
C SER A 74 -1.92 -16.32 17.33
N PHE A 75 -0.87 -15.50 17.27
CA PHE A 75 0.45 -15.89 16.79
C PHE A 75 1.12 -16.95 17.66
N GLN A 76 0.94 -16.87 18.99
CA GLN A 76 1.44 -17.88 19.93
C GLN A 76 0.85 -19.27 19.67
N ARG A 77 -0.44 -19.32 19.27
CA ARG A 77 -1.09 -20.58 18.89
C ARG A 77 -0.65 -21.06 17.51
N GLN A 78 -0.54 -20.15 16.55
CA GLN A 78 -0.23 -20.48 15.17
C GLN A 78 0.53 -19.35 14.47
N GLN A 79 1.75 -19.65 14.03
CA GLN A 79 2.64 -18.63 13.43
C GLN A 79 2.31 -18.31 11.96
N TYR A 80 1.47 -19.11 11.31
CA TYR A 80 1.11 -19.03 9.90
C TYR A 80 -0.39 -19.21 9.73
N LEU A 81 -1.11 -18.18 9.29
CA LEU A 81 -2.55 -18.30 9.05
C LEU A 81 -2.88 -18.72 7.62
N GLY A 82 -3.81 -19.67 7.50
CA GLY A 82 -4.50 -19.99 6.26
C GLY A 82 -5.45 -18.88 5.81
N ALA A 83 -6.06 -19.04 4.64
CA ALA A 83 -6.95 -18.03 4.07
C ALA A 83 -8.22 -17.82 4.91
N ALA A 84 -8.87 -18.90 5.35
CA ALA A 84 -10.09 -18.83 6.14
C ALA A 84 -9.87 -18.16 7.51
N GLU A 85 -8.82 -18.56 8.22
CA GLU A 85 -8.48 -18.01 9.55
C GLU A 85 -8.14 -16.53 9.47
N ARG A 86 -7.43 -16.13 8.41
CA ARG A 86 -7.11 -14.72 8.15
C ARG A 86 -8.37 -13.91 7.92
N ARG A 87 -9.33 -14.41 7.14
CA ARG A 87 -10.62 -13.74 6.91
C ARG A 87 -11.41 -13.59 8.21
N GLN A 88 -11.46 -14.64 9.02
CA GLN A 88 -12.15 -14.59 10.32
C GLN A 88 -11.51 -13.56 11.26
N LEU A 89 -10.18 -13.54 11.35
CA LEU A 89 -9.45 -12.61 12.22
C LEU A 89 -9.58 -11.16 11.73
N ALA A 90 -9.51 -10.95 10.41
CA ALA A 90 -9.75 -9.66 9.77
C ALA A 90 -11.13 -9.09 10.13
N GLY A 91 -12.18 -9.91 10.02
CA GLY A 91 -13.55 -9.50 10.39
C GLY A 91 -13.69 -9.14 11.87
N ARG A 92 -13.12 -9.94 12.77
CA ARG A 92 -13.16 -9.68 14.22
C ARG A 92 -12.46 -8.38 14.61
N MET A 93 -11.34 -8.07 13.97
CA MET A 93 -10.48 -6.94 14.35
C MET A 93 -10.73 -5.67 13.53
N ARG A 94 -11.67 -5.72 12.57
CA ARG A 94 -11.95 -4.67 11.58
C ARG A 94 -10.69 -4.24 10.82
N LEU A 95 -9.87 -5.21 10.43
CA LEU A 95 -8.67 -5.03 9.62
C LEU A 95 -8.84 -5.74 8.28
N SER A 96 -8.04 -5.35 7.27
CA SER A 96 -7.99 -6.09 6.00
C SER A 96 -7.17 -7.37 6.12
N GLU A 97 -7.49 -8.39 5.32
CA GLU A 97 -6.69 -9.62 5.22
C GLU A 97 -5.22 -9.32 4.90
N VAL A 98 -4.95 -8.29 4.09
CA VAL A 98 -3.59 -7.85 3.75
C VAL A 98 -2.86 -7.32 5.00
N GLN A 99 -3.52 -6.53 5.86
CA GLN A 99 -2.92 -6.05 7.11
C GLN A 99 -2.60 -7.22 8.06
N ILE A 100 -3.51 -8.18 8.19
CA ILE A 100 -3.26 -9.40 8.98
C ILE A 100 -2.06 -10.16 8.42
N LYS A 101 -2.04 -10.40 7.10
CA LYS A 101 -0.91 -11.08 6.41
C LYS A 101 0.42 -10.38 6.67
N THR A 102 0.47 -9.07 6.50
CA THR A 102 1.68 -8.25 6.70
C THR A 102 2.13 -8.26 8.15
N TRP A 103 1.20 -8.16 9.11
CA TRP A 103 1.54 -8.22 10.52
C TRP A 103 2.15 -9.58 10.88
N PHE A 104 1.56 -10.70 10.42
CA PHE A 104 2.10 -12.05 10.65
C PHE A 104 3.47 -12.25 10.00
N GLN A 105 3.70 -11.68 8.82
CA GLN A 105 5.02 -11.71 8.19
C GLN A 105 6.04 -10.92 9.02
N ASN A 106 5.71 -9.70 9.43
CA ASN A 106 6.58 -8.87 10.28
C ASN A 106 6.86 -9.55 11.62
N ARG A 107 5.87 -10.20 12.23
CA ARG A 107 6.03 -10.88 13.51
C ARG A 107 7.00 -12.05 13.43
N ARG A 108 6.94 -12.85 12.36
CA ARG A 108 7.90 -13.94 12.08
C ARG A 108 9.31 -13.41 11.84
N MET A 109 9.44 -12.30 11.11
CA MET A 109 10.74 -11.67 10.90
C MET A 109 11.37 -11.18 12.21
N LYS A 110 10.56 -10.57 13.10
CA LYS A 110 11.00 -10.18 14.44
C LYS A 110 11.45 -11.41 15.25
N LEU A 111 10.65 -12.49 15.25
CA LEU A 111 11.02 -13.73 15.95
C LEU A 111 12.36 -14.28 15.44
N LYS A 112 12.54 -14.36 14.12
CA LYS A 112 13.79 -14.84 13.51
C LYS A 112 14.98 -13.99 13.94
N ARG A 113 14.83 -12.66 13.95
CA ARG A 113 15.88 -11.74 14.42
C ARG A 113 16.23 -11.98 15.89
N GLN A 114 15.21 -12.11 16.75
CA GLN A 114 15.42 -12.39 18.18
C GLN A 114 16.15 -13.73 18.40
N LEU A 115 15.84 -14.75 17.60
CA LEU A 115 16.53 -16.05 17.66
C LEU A 115 17.98 -15.99 17.13
N GLN A 116 18.29 -15.06 16.23
CA GLN A 116 19.65 -14.84 15.73
C GLN A 116 20.51 -14.02 16.71
N GLU A 117 19.90 -13.06 17.42
CA GLU A 117 20.57 -12.25 18.43
C GLU A 117 20.87 -13.02 19.73
N LEU A 118 20.18 -14.14 19.95
CA LEU A 118 20.39 -15.04 21.10
C LEU A 118 21.45 -16.13 20.82
N ARG A 119 22.02 -16.16 19.62
CA ARG A 119 23.10 -17.08 19.23
C ARG A 119 24.44 -16.37 19.25
#